data_AF-A0A4U9H8Y2-F1
#
_entry.id   AF-A0A4U9H8Y2-F1
#
_cell.length_a   1.000
_cell.length_b   1.000
_cell.length_c   1.000
_cell.angle_alpha   90.00
_cell.angle_beta   90.00
_cell.angle_gamma   90.00
#
_symmetry.space_group_name_H-M   'P 1'
#
loop_
_entity.id
_entity.type
_entity.pdbx_description
1 polymer ?
#
loop_
_entity_poly.entity_id
_entity_poly.type
_entity_poly.pdbx_seq_one_letter_code
_entity_poly.pdbx_strand_id
1 'polypeptide(L)'
;MIFPQGSSCFWVALPLSLGIAQASGVPPFVGLLTGVIGGLVVTLLSPSRYAVSGPAAGLVTIIVGAMETLGSFSLLLVALIMAGVLQLIFGLLRAGRFISLVPGTVIQGMLAAIGLLLIMQQIPVALGYQGEESLSGLLSAGSQLLSPASIVVALGALFILWAWTTKPVKRIKMMTYIPGPLVAVLWGGLAVVFGERLMPEFMGNIARIALPKFDSVDELGAQLSRPGLAGRLAQPFRVCDRGDAGAGG
;
A
#
# COMPACT_ATOMS: atom_id res chain seq x y z
N MET A 1 15.81 -12.04 -24.31
CA MET A 1 14.42 -12.52 -24.15
C MET A 1 13.86 -12.08 -22.78
N ILE A 2 13.79 -10.76 -22.53
CA ILE A 2 13.46 -10.17 -21.20
C ILE A 2 12.18 -9.31 -21.26
N PHE A 3 11.84 -8.78 -22.43
CA PHE A 3 10.73 -7.85 -22.64
C PHE A 3 9.31 -8.36 -22.25
N PRO A 4 8.92 -9.63 -22.46
CA PRO A 4 7.53 -10.04 -22.16
C PRO A 4 7.20 -10.08 -20.67
N GLN A 5 8.20 -10.29 -19.80
CA GLN A 5 7.97 -10.48 -18.36
C GLN A 5 8.04 -9.16 -17.57
N GLY A 6 8.80 -8.17 -18.04
CA GLY A 6 8.85 -6.85 -17.41
C GLY A 6 7.52 -6.09 -17.55
N SER A 7 6.87 -6.19 -18.71
CA SER A 7 5.59 -5.50 -18.98
C SER A 7 4.45 -6.00 -18.09
N SER A 8 4.36 -7.31 -17.84
CA SER A 8 3.33 -7.87 -16.98
C SER A 8 3.53 -7.49 -15.52
N CYS A 9 4.79 -7.47 -15.05
CA CYS A 9 5.12 -7.04 -13.70
C CYS A 9 4.81 -5.55 -13.47
N PHE A 10 5.09 -4.68 -14.45
CA PHE A 10 4.77 -3.25 -14.38
C PHE A 10 3.26 -3.01 -14.24
N TRP A 11 2.45 -3.68 -15.05
CA TRP A 11 0.99 -3.58 -15.02
C TRP A 11 0.39 -4.05 -13.69
N VAL A 12 1.00 -5.03 -13.01
CA VAL A 12 0.57 -5.47 -11.67
C VAL A 12 1.08 -4.52 -10.58
N ALA A 13 2.30 -3.99 -10.72
CA ALA A 13 2.92 -3.15 -9.71
C ALA A 13 2.19 -1.80 -9.53
N LEU A 14 1.65 -1.23 -10.61
CA LEU A 14 0.88 0.02 -10.55
C LEU A 14 -0.27 -0.04 -9.54
N PRO A 15 -1.31 -0.89 -9.72
CA PRO A 15 -2.43 -0.95 -8.78
C PRO A 15 -2.00 -1.39 -7.38
N LEU A 16 -1.02 -2.29 -7.28
CA LEU A 16 -0.48 -2.74 -6.00
C LEU A 16 0.13 -1.57 -5.20
N SER A 17 0.95 -0.73 -5.84
CA SER A 17 1.60 0.41 -5.19
C SER A 17 0.60 1.46 -4.68
N LEU A 18 -0.47 1.70 -5.44
CA LEU A 18 -1.58 2.58 -5.07
C LEU A 18 -2.36 2.02 -3.86
N GLY A 19 -2.68 0.72 -3.88
CA GLY A 19 -3.39 0.06 -2.79
C GLY A 19 -2.59 0.04 -1.48
N ILE A 20 -1.30 -0.29 -1.55
CA ILE A 20 -0.41 -0.31 -0.37
C ILE A 20 -0.26 1.08 0.26
N ALA A 21 -0.21 2.13 -0.55
CA ALA A 21 -0.11 3.49 -0.06
C ALA A 21 -1.38 3.95 0.66
N GLN A 22 -2.56 3.67 0.08
CA GLN A 22 -3.83 3.97 0.73
C GLN A 22 -3.99 3.19 2.05
N ALA A 23 -3.62 1.91 2.08
CA ALA A 23 -3.62 1.10 3.31
C ALA A 23 -2.63 1.63 4.38
N SER A 24 -1.59 2.36 3.97
CA SER A 24 -0.63 2.99 4.87
C SER A 24 -1.08 4.37 5.37
N GLY A 25 -2.26 4.86 4.96
CA GLY A 25 -2.76 6.20 5.29
C GLY A 25 -1.93 7.35 4.71
N VAL A 26 -1.04 7.07 3.75
CA VAL A 26 -0.23 8.09 3.06
C VAL A 26 -0.82 8.40 1.68
N PRO A 27 -0.56 9.59 1.11
CA PRO A 27 -1.07 9.92 -0.22
C PRO A 27 -0.66 8.87 -1.25
N PRO A 28 -1.58 8.35 -2.09
CA PRO A 28 -1.28 7.24 -3.02
C PRO A 28 -0.13 7.56 -4.00
N PHE A 29 0.04 8.84 -4.33
CA PHE A 29 1.14 9.35 -5.15
C PHE A 29 2.52 9.03 -4.56
N VAL A 30 2.68 9.07 -3.23
CA VAL A 30 3.97 8.77 -2.56
C VAL A 30 4.35 7.31 -2.76
N GLY A 31 3.39 6.38 -2.76
CA GLY A 31 3.65 4.97 -3.03
C GLY A 31 4.09 4.72 -4.47
N LEU A 32 3.45 5.39 -5.43
CA LEU A 32 3.84 5.32 -6.84
C LEU A 32 5.26 5.88 -7.03
N LEU A 33 5.55 7.06 -6.48
CA LEU A 33 6.86 7.72 -6.56
C LEU A 33 7.95 6.84 -5.95
N THR A 34 7.69 6.27 -4.76
CA THR A 34 8.61 5.36 -4.07
C THR A 34 8.86 4.10 -4.89
N GLY A 35 7.83 3.54 -5.53
CA GLY A 35 7.97 2.38 -6.41
C GLY A 35 8.84 2.66 -7.64
N VAL A 36 8.63 3.82 -8.30
CA VAL A 36 9.41 4.22 -9.47
C VAL A 36 10.87 4.51 -9.11
N ILE A 37 11.10 5.36 -8.10
CA ILE A 37 12.46 5.75 -7.69
C ILE A 37 13.20 4.55 -7.09
N GLY A 38 12.57 3.81 -6.17
CA GLY A 38 13.15 2.62 -5.56
C GLY A 38 13.46 1.54 -6.58
N GLY A 39 12.54 1.29 -7.52
CA GLY A 39 12.74 0.37 -8.64
C GLY A 39 13.95 0.76 -9.50
N LEU A 40 14.04 2.02 -9.91
CA LEU A 40 15.13 2.50 -10.76
C LEU A 40 16.48 2.45 -10.02
N VAL A 41 16.55 2.99 -8.81
CA VAL A 41 17.80 3.03 -8.03
C VAL A 41 18.29 1.62 -7.71
N VAL A 42 17.41 0.74 -7.22
CA VAL A 42 17.80 -0.63 -6.85
C VAL A 42 18.20 -1.45 -8.08
N THR A 43 17.53 -1.29 -9.22
CA THR A 43 17.90 -2.03 -10.43
C THR A 43 19.23 -1.57 -11.05
N LEU A 44 19.58 -0.29 -10.94
CA LEU A 44 20.91 0.19 -11.36
C LEU A 44 22.04 -0.35 -10.46
N LEU A 45 21.80 -0.44 -9.15
CA LEU A 45 22.82 -0.87 -8.19
C LEU A 45 22.88 -2.40 -8.03
N SER A 46 21.84 -3.13 -8.43
CA SER A 46 21.74 -4.57 -8.21
C SER A 46 22.44 -5.38 -9.32
N PRO A 47 23.34 -6.32 -8.97
CA PRO A 47 23.98 -7.21 -9.94
C PRO A 47 23.04 -8.34 -10.44
N SER A 48 21.80 -8.44 -9.93
CA SER A 48 20.87 -9.52 -10.29
C SER A 48 20.03 -9.19 -11.53
N ARG A 49 19.98 -10.12 -12.49
CA ARG A 49 19.18 -10.02 -13.72
C ARG A 49 17.67 -10.13 -13.50
N TYR A 50 17.23 -10.46 -12.28
CA TYR A 50 15.82 -10.62 -11.91
C TYR A 50 15.40 -9.71 -10.74
N ALA A 51 16.20 -8.69 -10.43
CA ALA A 51 15.86 -7.75 -9.36
C ALA A 51 14.64 -6.91 -9.77
N VAL A 52 13.57 -7.02 -8.97
CA VAL A 52 12.42 -6.13 -9.01
C VAL A 52 12.26 -5.58 -7.60
N SER A 53 12.21 -4.25 -7.48
CA SER A 53 12.01 -3.59 -6.20
C SER A 53 10.70 -2.81 -6.22
N GLY A 54 9.95 -2.92 -5.14
CA GLY A 54 8.69 -2.21 -4.94
C GLY A 54 8.30 -2.18 -3.46
N PRO A 55 7.30 -1.37 -3.08
CA PRO A 55 6.82 -1.28 -1.71
C PRO A 55 6.31 -2.65 -1.23
N ALA A 56 6.82 -3.13 -0.10
CA ALA A 56 6.41 -4.41 0.47
C ALA A 56 5.18 -4.21 1.37
N ALA A 57 4.19 -5.10 1.22
CA ALA A 57 2.97 -5.07 2.05
C ALA A 57 3.26 -5.10 3.56
N GLY A 58 4.30 -5.82 4.00
CA GLY A 58 4.69 -5.88 5.41
C GLY A 58 5.23 -4.55 5.98
N LEU A 59 5.63 -3.59 5.13
CA LEU A 59 6.07 -2.27 5.58
C LEU A 59 4.92 -1.35 5.95
N VAL A 60 3.70 -1.61 5.46
CA VAL A 60 2.49 -0.81 5.73
C VAL A 60 2.27 -0.65 7.23
N THR A 61 2.18 -1.76 7.95
CA THR A 61 1.93 -1.76 9.40
C THR A 61 3.05 -1.10 10.18
N ILE A 62 4.30 -1.24 9.72
CA ILE A 62 5.46 -0.60 10.35
C ILE A 62 5.37 0.93 10.16
N ILE A 63 5.00 1.39 8.96
CA ILE A 63 4.84 2.81 8.64
C ILE A 63 3.67 3.39 9.45
N VAL A 64 2.51 2.72 9.49
CA VAL A 64 1.34 3.16 10.26
C VAL A 64 1.69 3.27 11.75
N GLY A 65 2.30 2.24 12.34
CA GLY A 65 2.74 2.28 13.74
C GLY A 65 3.83 3.34 13.99
N ALA A 66 4.74 3.56 13.05
CA ALA A 66 5.73 4.64 13.13
C ALA A 66 5.06 6.02 13.05
N MET A 67 4.01 6.18 12.24
CA MET A 67 3.25 7.43 12.16
C MET A 67 2.51 7.72 13.47
N GLU A 68 1.88 6.72 14.07
CA GLU A 68 1.20 6.84 15.37
C GLU A 68 2.16 7.21 16.50
N THR A 69 3.37 6.67 16.47
CA THR A 69 4.38 6.91 17.52
C THR A 69 5.16 8.21 17.34
N LEU A 70 5.53 8.59 16.11
CA LEU A 70 6.31 9.80 15.85
C LEU A 70 5.43 11.04 15.69
N GLY A 71 4.14 10.88 15.35
CA GLY A 71 3.15 11.97 15.23
C GLY A 71 3.42 13.00 14.13
N SER A 72 4.50 12.85 13.34
CA SER A 72 4.85 13.77 12.26
C SER A 72 5.47 13.04 11.08
N PHE A 73 4.97 13.34 9.88
CA PHE A 73 5.49 12.81 8.62
C PHE A 73 6.97 13.18 8.39
N SER A 74 7.41 14.37 8.83
CA SER A 74 8.81 14.80 8.69
C SER A 74 9.76 13.95 9.54
N LEU A 75 9.35 13.56 10.75
CA LEU A 75 10.11 12.66 11.62
C LEU A 75 10.19 11.24 11.04
N LEU A 76 9.09 10.77 10.43
CA LEU A 76 9.07 9.49 9.72
C LEU A 76 10.07 9.46 8.56
N LEU A 77 10.16 10.54 7.76
CA LEU A 77 11.14 10.65 6.67
C LEU A 77 12.58 10.59 7.18
N VAL A 78 12.87 11.28 8.29
CA VAL A 78 14.19 11.22 8.93
C VAL A 78 14.50 9.80 9.43
N ALA A 79 13.54 9.13 10.06
CA ALA A 79 13.68 7.74 10.49
C ALA A 79 13.93 6.80 9.31
N LEU A 80 13.25 7.00 8.17
CA LEU A 80 13.50 6.25 6.94
C LEU A 80 14.91 6.47 6.39
N ILE A 81 15.41 7.71 6.39
CA ILE A 81 16.78 8.01 5.95
C ILE A 81 17.78 7.29 6.87
N MET A 82 17.58 7.35 8.18
CA MET A 82 18.41 6.64 9.16
C MET A 82 18.38 5.12 8.96
N ALA A 83 17.19 4.55 8.72
CA ALA A 83 17.03 3.13 8.41
C ALA A 83 17.77 2.75 7.11
N GLY A 84 17.70 3.59 6.08
CA GLY A 84 18.43 3.39 4.82
C GLY A 84 19.95 3.44 5.00
N VAL A 85 20.45 4.40 5.78
CA VAL A 85 21.89 4.46 6.13
C VAL A 85 22.33 3.21 6.89
N LEU A 86 21.55 2.78 7.87
CA LEU A 86 21.83 1.54 8.61
C LEU A 86 21.82 0.31 7.69
N GLN A 87 20.88 0.25 6.75
CA GLN A 87 20.80 -0.81 5.74
C GLN A 87 22.02 -0.81 4.82
N LEU A 88 22.54 0.35 4.43
CA LEU A 88 23.80 0.46 3.67
C LEU A 88 25.01 -0.02 4.47
N ILE A 89 25.08 0.32 5.77
CA ILE A 89 26.13 -0.16 6.68
C ILE A 89 26.10 -1.69 6.78
N PHE A 90 24.92 -2.27 6.99
CA PHE A 90 24.75 -3.73 7.02
C PHE A 90 25.04 -4.39 5.67
N GLY A 91 24.75 -3.72 4.56
CA GLY A 91 25.15 -4.16 3.23
C GLY A 91 26.68 -4.22 3.08
N LEU A 92 27.40 -3.19 3.53
CA LEU A 92 28.86 -3.13 3.48
C LEU A 92 29.52 -4.17 4.39
N LEU A 93 28.95 -4.40 5.57
CA LEU A 93 29.37 -5.46 6.50
C LEU A 93 28.99 -6.87 6.02
N ARG A 94 28.31 -7.00 4.87
CA ARG A 94 27.80 -8.27 4.32
C ARG A 94 26.93 -9.05 5.31
N ALA A 95 26.23 -8.33 6.20
CA ALA A 95 25.32 -8.92 7.17
C ALA A 95 24.13 -9.65 6.51
N GLY A 96 23.88 -9.42 5.22
CA GLY A 96 22.91 -10.20 4.44
C GLY A 96 23.17 -11.71 4.46
N ARG A 97 24.38 -12.18 4.74
CA ARG A 97 24.67 -13.62 4.90
C ARG A 97 23.92 -14.25 6.07
N PHE A 98 23.54 -13.48 7.09
CA PHE A 98 22.79 -14.02 8.24
C PHE A 98 21.37 -14.46 7.87
N ILE A 99 20.80 -14.00 6.75
CA ILE A 99 19.46 -14.44 6.33
C ILE A 99 19.43 -15.94 6.02
N SER A 100 20.57 -16.54 5.63
CA SER A 100 20.64 -17.98 5.37
C SER A 100 20.56 -18.83 6.65
N LEU A 101 20.64 -18.20 7.83
CA LEU A 101 20.46 -18.88 9.12
C LEU A 101 18.98 -18.98 9.53
N VAL A 102 18.09 -18.23 8.86
CA VAL A 102 16.66 -18.24 9.18
C VAL A 102 16.05 -19.54 8.62
N PRO A 103 15.46 -20.40 9.46
CA PRO A 103 14.81 -21.62 8.98
C PRO A 103 13.67 -21.31 8.02
N GLY A 104 13.48 -22.16 7.00
CA GLY A 104 12.40 -21.99 6.03
C GLY A 104 11.00 -21.94 6.65
N THR A 105 10.81 -22.65 7.77
CA THR A 105 9.54 -22.65 8.54
C THR A 105 9.20 -21.27 9.10
N VAL A 106 10.21 -20.48 9.51
CA VAL A 106 10.02 -19.11 10.01
C VAL A 106 9.59 -18.18 8.87
N ILE A 107 10.22 -18.30 7.70
CA ILE A 107 9.87 -17.50 6.52
C ILE A 107 8.43 -17.80 6.07
N GLN A 108 8.05 -19.08 6.06
CA GLN A 108 6.67 -19.48 5.75
C GLN A 108 5.67 -18.94 6.78
N GLY A 109 6.02 -18.97 8.08
CA GLY A 109 5.19 -18.36 9.14
C GLY A 109 5.02 -16.85 8.96
N MET A 110 6.09 -16.14 8.64
CA MET A 110 6.05 -14.70 8.35
C MET A 110 5.17 -14.38 7.13
N LEU A 111 5.30 -15.14 6.04
CA LEU A 111 4.46 -14.97 4.85
C LEU A 111 2.99 -15.27 5.14
N ALA A 112 2.69 -16.29 5.95
CA ALA A 112 1.33 -16.61 6.38
C ALA A 112 0.74 -15.48 7.25
N ALA A 113 1.53 -14.92 8.17
CA ALA A 113 1.13 -13.79 9.00
C ALA A 113 0.84 -12.53 8.17
N ILE A 114 1.71 -12.19 7.21
CA ILE A 114 1.49 -11.06 6.29
C ILE A 114 0.22 -11.30 5.45
N GLY A 115 0.00 -12.52 4.95
CA GLY A 115 -1.21 -12.87 4.21
C GLY A 115 -2.48 -12.71 5.05
N LEU A 116 -2.47 -13.19 6.29
CA LEU A 116 -3.60 -13.05 7.22
C LEU A 116 -3.87 -11.57 7.55
N LEU A 117 -2.83 -10.80 7.83
CA LEU A 117 -2.92 -9.36 8.08
C LEU A 117 -3.60 -8.62 6.91
N LEU A 118 -3.19 -8.92 5.67
CA LEU A 118 -3.81 -8.32 4.48
C LEU A 118 -5.28 -8.70 4.35
N ILE A 119 -5.65 -9.97 4.58
CA ILE A 119 -7.05 -10.40 4.57
C ILE A 119 -7.85 -9.62 5.61
N MET A 120 -7.32 -9.46 6.82
CA MET A 120 -7.99 -8.72 7.91
C MET A 120 -8.20 -7.25 7.56
N GLN A 121 -7.24 -6.59 6.89
CA GLN A 121 -7.38 -5.20 6.43
C GLN A 121 -8.34 -5.03 5.26
N GLN A 122 -8.44 -6.00 4.36
CA GLN A 122 -9.31 -5.88 3.18
C GLN A 122 -10.79 -6.19 3.46
N ILE A 123 -11.12 -6.90 4.54
CA ILE A 123 -12.52 -7.23 4.88
C ILE A 123 -13.38 -5.98 5.13
N PRO A 124 -12.99 -5.02 5.99
CA PRO A 124 -13.76 -3.78 6.20
C PRO A 124 -13.95 -2.97 4.92
N VAL A 125 -12.89 -2.88 4.10
CA VAL A 125 -12.90 -2.17 2.82
C VAL A 125 -13.87 -2.83 1.83
N ALA A 126 -13.87 -4.16 1.72
CA ALA A 126 -14.76 -4.91 0.84
C ALA A 126 -16.25 -4.75 1.24
N LEU A 127 -16.51 -4.58 2.53
CA LEU A 127 -17.84 -4.36 3.09
C LEU A 127 -18.30 -2.89 3.01
N GLY A 128 -17.41 -1.99 2.59
CA GLY A 128 -17.70 -0.56 2.45
C GLY A 128 -17.73 0.20 3.76
N TYR A 129 -17.13 -0.33 4.83
CA TYR A 129 -17.01 0.36 6.11
C TYR A 129 -15.92 1.44 6.03
N GLN A 130 -16.27 2.68 6.38
CA GLN A 130 -15.36 3.84 6.34
C GLN A 130 -14.79 4.26 7.72
N GLY A 131 -14.98 3.45 8.76
CA GLY A 131 -14.36 3.71 10.07
C GLY A 131 -12.88 3.30 10.11
N GLU A 132 -12.24 3.38 11.29
CA GLU A 132 -10.91 2.80 11.50
C GLU A 132 -10.89 1.36 10.96
N GLU A 133 -9.86 1.00 10.19
CA GLU A 133 -9.68 -0.32 9.57
C GLU A 133 -9.41 -1.43 10.61
N SER A 134 -10.28 -1.51 11.62
CA SER A 134 -10.28 -2.48 12.68
C SER A 134 -11.53 -3.35 12.56
N LEU A 135 -11.31 -4.66 12.68
CA LEU A 135 -12.39 -5.64 12.69
C LEU A 135 -13.39 -5.36 13.84
N SER A 136 -12.89 -4.79 14.93
CA SER A 136 -13.67 -4.34 16.09
C SER A 136 -14.67 -3.24 15.75
N GLY A 137 -14.29 -2.28 14.89
CA GLY A 137 -15.18 -1.21 14.44
C GLY A 137 -16.32 -1.74 13.57
N LEU A 138 -16.07 -2.79 12.79
CA LEU A 138 -17.08 -3.44 11.96
C LEU A 138 -18.08 -4.24 12.79
N LEU A 139 -17.62 -4.94 13.83
CA LEU A 139 -18.47 -5.69 14.76
C LEU A 139 -19.38 -4.78 15.59
N SER A 140 -18.91 -3.58 15.96
CA SER A 140 -19.70 -2.62 16.74
C SER A 140 -20.67 -1.80 15.88
N ALA A 141 -20.33 -1.54 14.61
CA ALA A 141 -21.14 -0.77 13.67
C ALA A 141 -22.44 -1.46 13.21
N GLY A 142 -22.52 -2.80 13.30
CA GLY A 142 -23.67 -3.56 12.83
C GLY A 142 -23.87 -3.49 11.30
N SER A 143 -24.99 -4.05 10.81
CA SER A 143 -25.30 -4.17 9.37
C SER A 143 -25.74 -2.86 8.69
N GLN A 144 -25.91 -1.78 9.45
CA GLN A 144 -26.50 -0.52 8.97
C GLN A 144 -25.50 0.42 8.29
N LEU A 145 -24.20 0.15 8.40
CA LEU A 145 -23.12 0.93 7.76
C LEU A 145 -22.46 0.18 6.58
N LEU A 146 -23.02 -0.97 6.19
CA LEU A 146 -22.54 -1.75 5.04
C LEU A 146 -23.08 -1.13 3.75
N SER A 147 -22.20 -0.80 2.81
CA SER A 147 -22.59 -0.31 1.49
C SER A 147 -22.87 -1.50 0.56
N PRO A 148 -24.12 -1.72 0.12
CA PRO A 148 -24.45 -2.82 -0.80
C PRO A 148 -23.66 -2.71 -2.12
N ALA A 149 -23.35 -1.48 -2.56
CA ALA A 149 -22.59 -1.22 -3.77
C ALA A 149 -21.14 -1.74 -3.65
N SER A 150 -20.47 -1.50 -2.52
CA SER A 150 -19.09 -1.97 -2.27
C SER A 150 -19.01 -3.50 -2.30
N ILE A 151 -20.01 -4.18 -1.74
CA ILE A 151 -20.09 -5.64 -1.71
C ILE A 151 -20.24 -6.22 -3.13
N VAL A 152 -21.11 -5.63 -3.96
CA VAL A 152 -21.30 -6.07 -5.35
C VAL A 152 -20.02 -5.90 -6.16
N VAL A 153 -19.33 -4.77 -6.00
CA VAL A 153 -18.04 -4.52 -6.68
C VAL A 153 -16.98 -5.50 -6.20
N ALA A 154 -16.87 -5.73 -4.88
CA ALA A 154 -15.90 -6.65 -4.29
C ALA A 154 -16.14 -8.11 -4.71
N LEU A 155 -17.40 -8.58 -4.67
CA LEU A 155 -17.76 -9.92 -5.14
C LEU A 155 -17.52 -10.09 -6.64
N GLY A 156 -17.82 -9.07 -7.45
CA GLY A 156 -17.52 -9.07 -8.88
C GLY A 156 -16.01 -9.16 -9.15
N ALA A 157 -15.20 -8.37 -8.44
CA ALA A 157 -13.74 -8.44 -8.53
C ALA A 157 -13.18 -9.80 -8.09
N LEU A 158 -13.71 -10.38 -7.00
CA LEU A 158 -13.33 -11.71 -6.52
C LEU A 158 -13.71 -12.80 -7.52
N PHE A 159 -14.90 -12.71 -8.11
CA PHE A 159 -15.35 -13.64 -9.15
C PHE A 159 -14.46 -13.57 -10.40
N ILE A 160 -14.08 -12.37 -10.84
CA ILE A 160 -13.15 -12.17 -11.96
C ILE A 160 -11.79 -12.78 -11.64
N LEU A 161 -11.25 -12.54 -10.44
CA LEU A 161 -9.96 -13.08 -10.04
C LEU A 161 -10.01 -14.61 -9.97
N TRP A 162 -11.05 -15.17 -9.37
CA TRP A 162 -11.29 -16.61 -9.33
C TRP A 162 -11.40 -17.19 -10.75
N ALA A 163 -12.20 -16.59 -11.63
CA ALA A 163 -12.31 -17.00 -13.04
C ALA A 163 -10.94 -17.00 -13.73
N TRP A 164 -10.08 -16.01 -13.46
CA TRP A 164 -8.71 -15.93 -14.00
C TRP A 164 -7.78 -17.04 -13.50
N THR A 165 -8.07 -17.66 -12.35
CA THR A 165 -7.32 -18.83 -11.86
C THR A 165 -7.71 -20.13 -12.55
N THR A 166 -8.88 -20.19 -13.19
CA THR A 166 -9.43 -21.41 -13.80
C THR A 166 -8.70 -21.82 -15.10
N LYS A 167 -8.66 -23.13 -15.34
CA LYS A 167 -8.03 -23.74 -16.53
C LYS A 167 -8.52 -23.20 -17.89
N PRO A 168 -9.81 -22.92 -18.15
CA PRO A 168 -10.27 -22.43 -19.45
C PRO A 168 -9.69 -21.06 -19.82
N VAL A 169 -9.57 -20.14 -18.85
CA VAL A 169 -9.02 -18.80 -19.08
C VAL A 169 -7.52 -18.88 -19.36
N LYS A 170 -6.80 -19.74 -18.62
CA LYS A 170 -5.37 -20.01 -18.87
C LYS A 170 -5.09 -20.72 -20.21
N ARG A 171 -6.10 -21.34 -20.83
CA ARG A 171 -5.95 -22.01 -22.13
C ARG A 171 -5.90 -21.00 -23.29
N ILE A 172 -6.40 -19.79 -23.09
CA ILE A 172 -6.41 -18.73 -24.11
C ILE A 172 -5.06 -17.98 -24.03
N LYS A 173 -4.16 -18.23 -24.98
CA LYS A 173 -2.82 -17.60 -25.03
C LYS A 173 -2.85 -16.07 -24.95
N MET A 174 -3.85 -15.43 -25.55
CA MET A 174 -4.03 -13.98 -25.53
C MET A 174 -4.35 -13.45 -24.12
N MET A 175 -5.07 -14.23 -23.32
CA MET A 175 -5.52 -13.86 -21.97
C MET A 175 -4.41 -14.01 -20.92
N THR A 176 -3.38 -14.81 -21.22
CA THR A 176 -2.20 -14.98 -20.34
C THR A 176 -1.28 -13.76 -20.36
N TYR A 177 -1.41 -12.90 -21.38
CA TYR A 177 -0.62 -11.67 -21.49
C TYR A 177 -1.12 -10.56 -20.55
N ILE A 178 -2.39 -10.63 -20.13
CA ILE A 178 -3.01 -9.63 -19.27
C ILE A 178 -3.08 -10.17 -17.82
N PRO A 179 -2.52 -9.45 -16.84
CA PRO A 179 -2.63 -9.85 -15.44
C PRO A 179 -4.08 -9.78 -14.95
N GLY A 180 -4.56 -10.84 -14.30
CA GLY A 180 -5.89 -10.89 -13.68
C GLY A 180 -6.21 -9.72 -12.74
N PRO A 181 -5.27 -9.26 -11.87
CA PRO A 181 -5.49 -8.09 -11.03
C PRO A 181 -5.83 -6.81 -11.80
N LEU A 182 -5.25 -6.61 -12.99
CA LEU A 182 -5.52 -5.42 -13.81
C LEU A 182 -6.98 -5.41 -14.30
N VAL A 183 -7.49 -6.58 -14.68
CA VAL A 183 -8.88 -6.75 -15.15
C VAL A 183 -9.86 -6.54 -14.00
N ALA A 184 -9.53 -7.00 -12.79
CA ALA A 184 -10.33 -6.75 -11.60
C ALA A 184 -10.40 -5.24 -11.28
N VAL A 185 -9.28 -4.51 -11.40
CA VAL A 185 -9.25 -3.04 -11.21
C VAL A 185 -10.05 -2.32 -12.30
N LEU A 186 -9.92 -2.72 -13.57
CA LEU A 186 -10.71 -2.16 -14.67
C LEU A 186 -12.22 -2.39 -14.46
N TRP A 187 -12.61 -3.59 -14.03
CA TRP A 187 -13.98 -3.89 -13.63
C TRP A 187 -14.46 -2.99 -12.50
N GLY A 188 -13.67 -2.85 -11.43
CA GLY A 188 -14.01 -1.97 -10.31
C GLY A 188 -14.22 -0.53 -10.77
N GLY A 189 -13.30 0.00 -11.57
CA GLY A 189 -13.43 1.35 -12.14
C GLY A 189 -14.67 1.51 -13.02
N LEU A 190 -14.96 0.53 -13.89
CA LEU A 190 -16.11 0.59 -14.78
C LEU A 190 -17.44 0.44 -14.02
N ALA A 191 -17.47 -0.44 -13.02
CA ALA A 191 -18.62 -0.64 -12.14
C ALA A 191 -18.93 0.62 -11.34
N VAL A 192 -17.90 1.34 -10.86
CA VAL A 192 -18.05 2.63 -10.19
C VAL A 192 -18.60 3.70 -11.15
N VAL A 193 -17.97 3.90 -12.30
CA VAL A 193 -18.40 4.93 -13.28
C VAL A 193 -19.83 4.67 -13.79
N PHE A 194 -20.17 3.41 -14.04
CA PHE A 194 -21.50 3.05 -14.53
C PHE A 194 -22.55 3.13 -13.42
N GLY A 195 -22.21 2.72 -12.20
CA GLY A 195 -23.15 2.82 -11.07
C GLY A 195 -23.38 4.26 -10.60
N GLU A 196 -22.41 5.17 -10.73
CA GLU A 196 -22.65 6.61 -10.51
C GLU A 196 -23.70 7.18 -11.50
N ARG A 197 -23.75 6.66 -12.73
CA ARG A 197 -24.72 7.09 -13.75
C ARG A 197 -26.11 6.46 -13.56
N LEU A 198 -26.19 5.24 -13.03
CA LEU A 198 -27.44 4.48 -12.94
C LEU A 198 -28.13 4.63 -11.57
N MET A 199 -27.37 4.70 -10.47
CA MET A 199 -27.87 4.77 -9.09
C MET A 199 -26.96 5.63 -8.18
N PRO A 200 -27.03 6.98 -8.25
CA PRO A 200 -26.16 7.87 -7.49
C PRO A 200 -26.34 7.76 -5.96
N GLU A 201 -27.55 7.43 -5.48
CA GLU A 201 -27.90 7.26 -4.05
C GLU A 201 -27.07 6.16 -3.34
N PHE A 202 -26.62 5.13 -4.06
CA PHE A 202 -25.88 4.00 -3.49
C PHE A 202 -24.35 4.14 -3.58
N MET A 203 -23.86 5.15 -4.31
CA MET A 203 -22.44 5.33 -4.66
C MET A 203 -21.68 6.34 -3.79
N GLY A 204 -22.40 7.07 -2.91
CA GLY A 204 -21.81 8.10 -2.04
C GLY A 204 -20.85 7.55 -0.98
N ASN A 205 -21.02 6.30 -0.56
CA ASN A 205 -20.23 5.67 0.51
C ASN A 205 -19.11 4.73 0.03
N ILE A 206 -18.74 4.77 -1.25
CA ILE A 206 -17.63 3.94 -1.72
C ILE A 206 -16.31 4.58 -1.26
N ALA A 207 -15.45 3.80 -0.61
CA ALA A 207 -14.09 4.22 -0.28
C ALA A 207 -13.32 4.46 -1.59
N ARG A 208 -13.16 5.73 -1.97
CA ARG A 208 -12.47 6.12 -3.20
C ARG A 208 -11.02 6.42 -2.91
N ILE A 209 -10.14 5.91 -3.75
CA ILE A 209 -8.74 6.34 -3.77
C ILE A 209 -8.72 7.72 -4.42
N ALA A 210 -8.81 8.77 -3.59
CA ALA A 210 -8.68 10.15 -4.04
C ALA A 210 -7.23 10.39 -4.47
N LEU A 211 -7.00 10.44 -5.78
CA LEU A 211 -5.75 10.96 -6.32
C LEU A 211 -5.78 12.49 -6.13
N PRO A 212 -4.80 13.09 -5.44
CA PRO A 212 -4.68 14.54 -5.44
C PRO A 212 -4.54 15.04 -6.88
N LYS A 213 -5.35 16.02 -7.26
CA LYS A 213 -5.25 16.68 -8.57
C LYS A 213 -4.01 17.57 -8.55
N PHE A 214 -3.14 17.40 -9.54
CA PHE A 214 -1.96 18.24 -9.70
C PHE A 214 -2.25 19.27 -10.79
N ASP A 215 -2.52 20.51 -10.39
CA ASP A 215 -2.70 21.62 -11.33
C ASP A 215 -1.37 22.36 -11.61
N SER A 216 -0.26 22.04 -10.92
CA SER A 216 1.05 22.66 -11.18
C SER A 216 2.29 21.87 -10.67
N VAL A 217 3.44 22.10 -11.32
CA VAL A 217 4.76 21.51 -11.00
C VAL A 217 5.38 22.14 -9.74
N ASP A 218 4.92 23.33 -9.34
CA ASP A 218 5.36 24.04 -8.14
C ASP A 218 4.73 23.49 -6.84
N GLU A 219 3.49 23.00 -6.88
CA GLU A 219 2.86 22.31 -5.73
C GLU A 219 3.45 20.92 -5.46
N LEU A 220 3.99 20.26 -6.50
CA LEU A 220 4.78 19.03 -6.36
C LEU A 220 6.04 19.26 -5.49
N GLY A 221 6.65 20.44 -5.61
CA GLY A 221 7.77 20.86 -4.76
C GLY A 221 7.36 21.20 -3.33
N ALA A 222 6.14 21.70 -3.12
CA ALA A 222 5.60 22.03 -1.80
C ALA A 222 5.15 20.80 -1.01
N GLN A 223 4.63 19.76 -1.69
CA GLN A 223 4.29 18.47 -1.06
C GLN A 223 5.49 17.56 -0.78
N LEU A 224 6.63 17.80 -1.44
CA LEU A 224 7.91 17.20 -1.05
C LEU A 224 8.40 17.86 0.25
N SER A 225 7.77 17.50 1.37
CA SER A 225 8.22 17.86 2.72
C SER A 225 9.68 17.45 2.85
N ARG A 226 10.57 18.44 2.88
CA ARG A 226 12.00 18.18 3.10
C ARG A 226 12.17 17.60 4.51
N PRO A 227 13.03 16.59 4.71
CA PRO A 227 13.33 16.10 6.05
C PRO A 227 13.85 17.27 6.88
N GLY A 228 13.15 17.59 7.97
CA GLY A 228 13.44 18.73 8.85
C GLY A 228 14.68 18.49 9.71
N LEU A 229 15.83 18.31 9.07
CA LEU A 229 17.10 17.98 9.73
C LEU A 229 17.68 19.18 10.51
N ALA A 230 17.36 20.40 10.09
CA ALA A 230 18.06 21.61 10.53
C ALA A 230 17.60 22.19 11.89
N GLY A 231 16.43 21.82 12.41
CA GLY A 231 15.84 22.50 13.59
C GLY A 231 15.75 21.69 14.88
N ARG A 232 15.92 20.37 14.86
CA ARG A 232 15.53 19.51 16.00
C ARG A 232 16.59 18.56 16.57
N LEU A 233 17.81 18.55 16.03
CA LEU A 233 18.95 17.88 16.69
C LEU A 233 19.34 18.54 18.02
N ALA A 234 18.74 19.68 18.38
CA ALA A 234 18.94 20.38 19.65
C ALA A 234 18.02 19.91 20.81
N GLN A 235 17.01 19.06 20.57
CA GLN A 235 16.12 18.55 21.63
C GLN A 235 15.79 17.06 21.41
N PRO A 236 16.63 16.13 21.89
CA PRO A 236 16.55 14.72 21.48
C PRO A 236 15.45 13.89 22.18
N PHE A 237 14.71 14.41 23.16
CA PHE A 237 13.71 13.60 23.89
C PHE A 237 12.58 14.45 24.49
N ARG A 238 11.57 14.81 23.69
CA ARG A 238 10.22 15.04 24.23
C ARG A 238 9.32 13.98 23.65
N VAL A 239 9.24 12.86 24.37
CA VAL A 239 8.08 11.98 24.32
C VAL A 239 6.87 12.86 24.61
N CYS A 240 5.81 12.74 23.80
CA CYS A 240 4.54 13.40 24.06
C CYS A 240 4.09 13.06 25.48
N ASP A 241 4.17 14.03 26.39
CA ASP A 241 3.50 13.96 27.67
C ASP A 241 2.00 13.90 27.38
N ARG A 242 1.36 12.80 27.78
CA ARG A 242 -0.07 12.62 27.69
C ARG A 242 -0.69 13.30 28.90
N GLY A 243 -0.77 14.62 28.83
CA GLY A 243 -1.40 15.47 29.83
C GLY A 243 -1.36 16.90 29.31
N ASP A 244 -2.52 17.41 28.90
CA ASP A 244 -2.90 18.83 28.79
C ASP A 244 -4.04 18.98 27.75
N ALA A 245 -5.15 18.28 27.98
CA ALA A 245 -6.44 18.60 27.38
C ALA A 245 -7.49 18.59 28.49
N GLY A 246 -7.38 19.57 29.38
CA GLY A 246 -8.24 19.70 30.56
C GLY A 246 -7.87 20.86 31.45
N ALA A 247 -7.85 22.09 30.92
CA ALA A 247 -8.10 23.33 31.66
C ALA A 247 -8.03 24.54 30.73
N GLY A 248 -9.10 25.33 30.67
CA GLY A 248 -9.06 26.74 30.27
C GLY A 248 -10.02 27.13 29.16
N GLY A 249 -11.24 27.53 29.53
CA GLY A 249 -12.20 28.24 28.68
C GLY A 249 -13.62 27.74 28.82
#